data_AF-A0A3D1D3M3-F1
#
_entry.id   AF-A0A3D1D3M3-F1
#
_cell.length_a   1.000
_cell.length_b   1.000
_cell.length_c   1.000
_cell.angle_alpha   90.00
_cell.angle_beta   90.00
_cell.angle_gamma   90.00
#
_symmetry.space_group_name_H-M   'P 1'
#
loop_
_entity.id
_entity.type
_entity.pdbx_description
1 polymer ?
#
loop_
_entity_poly.entity_id
_entity_poly.type
_entity_poly.pdbx_seq_one_letter_code
_entity_poly.pdbx_strand_id
1 'polypeptide(L)'
;VTLKSDLMSPEALWAMGRIGTAAVSPDGKQVVYQVSYYSVKENKSHTVLYIIHSAKVGKTIVKPVLLTSDGKSESDPSWIDGGKKIAFLRDGQLWRMNADGTGRVKLTNSKIDIEGYKFSPDGSKVILIKSLPYHESIKENPKDLPLATGRVVTDLNYRHWDHYVESVAHPFVANVNGDKVGDGDDILNGELYECPMAPFGGI
;
A
#
# COMPACT_ATOMS: atom_id res chain seq x y z
N VAL A 1 -0.97 22.98 11.10
CA VAL A 1 -0.02 23.88 11.80
C VAL A 1 -0.12 25.25 11.15
N THR A 2 -0.23 26.33 11.93
CA THR A 2 -0.12 27.69 11.39
C THR A 2 1.36 28.07 11.38
N LEU A 3 1.90 28.38 10.20
CA LEU A 3 3.29 28.82 10.08
C LEU A 3 3.44 30.21 10.74
N LYS A 4 4.50 30.38 11.55
CA LYS A 4 4.77 31.64 12.28
C LYS A 4 5.77 32.55 11.55
N SER A 5 6.44 32.03 10.52
CA SER A 5 7.39 32.74 9.66
C SER A 5 7.59 31.94 8.36
N ASP A 6 8.30 32.54 7.40
CA ASP A 6 8.67 31.90 6.13
C ASP A 6 9.93 31.00 6.24
N LEU A 7 10.42 30.75 7.45
CA LEU A 7 11.57 29.88 7.69
C LEU A 7 11.12 28.42 7.82
N MET A 8 11.84 27.51 7.17
CA MET A 8 11.63 26.08 7.33
C MET A 8 12.11 25.63 8.72
N SER A 9 11.17 25.41 9.64
CA SER A 9 11.44 24.79 10.94
C SER A 9 11.19 23.28 10.93
N PRO A 10 11.73 22.51 11.88
CA PRO A 10 11.37 21.09 12.04
C PRO A 10 9.85 20.88 12.16
N GLU A 11 9.14 21.75 12.87
CA GLU A 11 7.68 21.68 13.02
C GLU A 11 6.95 21.96 11.71
N ALA A 12 7.44 22.92 10.93
CA ALA A 12 6.93 23.18 9.58
C ALA A 12 7.14 21.97 8.68
N LEU A 13 8.34 21.37 8.71
CA LEU A 13 8.67 20.15 7.98
C LEU A 13 7.76 18.97 8.37
N TRP A 14 7.54 18.75 9.67
CA TRP A 14 6.66 17.69 10.16
C TRP A 14 5.19 17.91 9.79
N ALA A 15 4.75 19.16 9.71
CA ALA A 15 3.38 19.50 9.33
C ALA A 15 3.05 19.29 7.84
N MET A 16 4.06 19.15 6.98
CA MET A 16 3.85 18.93 5.56
C MET A 16 3.36 17.51 5.28
N GLY A 17 2.33 17.41 4.45
CA GLY A 17 1.89 16.13 3.88
C GLY A 17 2.92 15.63 2.88
N ARG A 18 3.25 14.34 2.95
CA ARG A 18 4.14 13.68 1.98
C ARG A 18 3.28 13.03 0.90
N ILE A 19 3.41 13.52 -0.34
CA ILE A 19 2.73 12.93 -1.50
C ILE A 19 3.44 11.62 -1.84
N GLY A 20 2.66 10.55 -1.98
CA GLY A 20 3.14 9.23 -2.39
C GLY A 20 2.57 8.81 -3.75
N THR A 21 2.21 7.53 -3.85
CA THR A 21 1.57 6.92 -5.03
C THR A 21 0.47 7.80 -5.62
N ALA A 22 0.51 7.95 -6.94
CA ALA A 22 -0.47 8.72 -7.72
C ALA A 22 -0.83 7.96 -9.01
N ALA A 23 -2.10 8.05 -9.42
CA ALA A 23 -2.62 7.43 -10.62
C ALA A 23 -3.49 8.39 -11.42
N VAL A 24 -3.18 8.52 -12.72
CA VAL A 24 -3.97 9.30 -13.66
C VAL A 24 -5.15 8.45 -14.15
N SER A 25 -6.34 9.05 -14.18
CA SER A 25 -7.54 8.42 -14.74
C SER A 25 -7.36 8.07 -16.21
N PRO A 26 -8.04 7.03 -16.73
CA PRO A 26 -7.90 6.61 -18.13
C PRO A 26 -8.22 7.71 -19.16
N ASP A 27 -9.10 8.65 -18.84
CA ASP A 27 -9.44 9.78 -19.71
C ASP A 27 -8.51 10.99 -19.54
N GLY A 28 -7.52 10.89 -18.64
CA GLY A 28 -6.51 11.90 -18.37
C GLY A 28 -7.01 13.10 -17.56
N LYS A 29 -8.27 13.14 -17.12
CA LYS A 29 -8.87 14.36 -16.53
C LYS A 29 -8.70 14.50 -15.02
N GLN A 30 -8.36 13.41 -14.35
CA GLN A 30 -8.28 13.33 -12.89
C GLN A 30 -7.04 12.57 -12.46
N VAL A 31 -6.46 12.97 -11.34
CA VAL A 31 -5.36 12.28 -10.67
C VAL A 31 -5.80 11.97 -9.24
N VAL A 32 -5.78 10.70 -8.88
CA VAL A 32 -5.90 10.26 -7.48
C VAL A 32 -4.51 10.08 -6.92
N TYR A 33 -4.29 10.50 -5.68
CA TYR A 33 -2.98 10.38 -5.04
C TYR A 33 -3.13 10.29 -3.53
N GLN A 34 -2.15 9.66 -2.88
CA GLN A 34 -2.10 9.56 -1.43
C GLN A 34 -1.25 10.68 -0.82
N VAL A 35 -1.62 11.09 0.41
CA VAL A 35 -0.85 12.04 1.21
C VAL A 35 -0.74 11.51 2.63
N SER A 36 0.50 11.32 3.11
CA SER A 36 0.79 10.90 4.48
C SER A 36 1.10 12.10 5.37
N TYR A 37 0.34 12.22 6.46
CA TYR A 37 0.56 13.18 7.55
C TYR A 37 1.11 12.47 8.77
N TYR A 38 1.94 13.15 9.55
CA TYR A 38 2.62 12.57 10.71
C TYR A 38 2.32 13.38 11.96
N SER A 39 1.87 12.68 13.00
CA SER A 39 1.66 13.24 14.33
C SER A 39 2.85 12.91 15.22
N VAL A 40 3.68 13.92 15.51
CA VAL A 40 4.80 13.77 16.46
C VAL A 40 4.29 13.39 17.86
N LYS A 41 3.16 13.96 18.28
CA LYS A 41 2.55 13.69 19.59
C LYS A 41 2.09 12.23 19.72
N GLU A 42 1.50 11.67 18.67
CA GLU A 42 0.98 10.30 18.68
C GLU A 42 2.01 9.27 18.23
N ASN A 43 3.16 9.73 17.73
CA ASN A 43 4.18 8.90 17.08
C ASN A 43 3.58 7.98 15.99
N LYS A 44 2.69 8.55 15.17
CA LYS A 44 1.93 7.82 14.14
C LYS A 44 1.80 8.62 12.85
N SER A 45 1.73 7.90 11.74
CA SER A 45 1.33 8.44 10.45
C SER A 45 -0.14 8.13 10.16
N HIS A 46 -0.73 8.94 9.29
CA HIS A 46 -2.05 8.72 8.73
C HIS A 46 -2.03 9.10 7.25
N THR A 47 -2.36 8.14 6.38
CA THR A 47 -2.38 8.34 4.92
C THR A 47 -3.81 8.47 4.45
N VAL A 48 -4.09 9.51 3.68
CA VAL A 48 -5.42 9.77 3.10
C VAL A 48 -5.31 9.89 1.59
N LEU A 49 -6.43 9.67 0.90
CA LEU A 49 -6.52 9.80 -0.55
C LEU A 49 -7.15 11.13 -0.93
N TYR A 50 -6.53 11.80 -1.91
CA TYR A 50 -7.04 12.99 -2.55
C TYR A 50 -7.28 12.74 -4.03
N ILE A 51 -8.17 13.53 -4.62
CA ILE A 51 -8.33 13.64 -6.05
C ILE A 51 -8.22 15.09 -6.50
N ILE A 52 -7.58 15.30 -7.65
CA ILE A 52 -7.50 16.60 -8.30
C ILE A 52 -7.88 16.45 -9.77
N HIS A 53 -8.64 17.41 -10.30
CA HIS A 53 -8.88 17.48 -11.74
C HIS A 53 -7.63 18.05 -12.41
N SER A 54 -7.14 17.41 -13.48
CA SER A 54 -6.08 17.96 -14.31
C SER A 54 -6.62 19.26 -14.93
N ALA A 55 -6.16 20.39 -14.43
CA ALA A 55 -6.61 21.69 -14.89
C ALA A 55 -6.41 21.84 -16.40
N LYS A 56 -7.42 22.35 -17.11
CA LYS A 56 -7.22 22.99 -18.42
C LYS A 56 -6.12 24.06 -18.30
N VAL A 57 -5.38 24.23 -19.39
CA VAL A 57 -4.39 25.28 -19.64
C VAL A 57 -4.94 26.66 -19.24
N GLY A 58 -4.40 27.26 -18.17
CA GLY A 58 -4.80 28.57 -17.62
C GLY A 58 -4.46 28.72 -16.12
N LYS A 59 -4.46 29.95 -15.59
CA LYS A 59 -4.05 30.31 -14.21
C LYS A 59 -5.00 29.84 -13.08
N THR A 60 -5.91 28.91 -13.32
CA THR A 60 -6.88 28.47 -12.30
C THR A 60 -6.29 27.33 -11.46
N ILE A 61 -5.95 27.62 -10.21
CA ILE A 61 -5.55 26.59 -9.23
C ILE A 61 -6.80 25.77 -8.87
N VAL A 62 -6.86 24.51 -9.30
CA VAL A 62 -7.90 23.57 -8.88
C VAL A 62 -7.55 23.06 -7.48
N LYS A 63 -8.48 23.17 -6.53
CA LYS A 63 -8.28 22.64 -5.17
C LYS A 63 -8.48 21.12 -5.18
N PRO A 64 -7.61 20.35 -4.52
CA PRO A 64 -7.81 18.91 -4.36
C PRO A 64 -8.98 18.63 -3.41
N VAL A 65 -9.67 17.51 -3.66
CA VAL A 65 -10.79 17.01 -2.85
C VAL A 65 -10.32 15.81 -2.04
N LEU A 66 -10.56 15.84 -0.73
CA LEU A 66 -10.28 14.73 0.17
C LEU A 66 -11.32 13.62 -0.03
N LEU A 67 -10.87 12.39 -0.26
CA LEU A 67 -11.74 11.22 -0.45
C LEU A 67 -11.87 10.36 0.81
N THR A 68 -10.82 10.33 1.64
CA THR A 68 -10.80 9.53 2.86
C THR A 68 -10.50 10.36 4.10
N SER A 69 -11.33 10.17 5.14
CA SER A 69 -11.34 11.08 6.31
C SER A 69 -11.67 10.37 7.62
N ASP A 70 -11.72 9.04 7.62
CA ASP A 70 -11.88 8.29 8.86
C ASP A 70 -10.52 7.96 9.48
N GLY A 71 -10.50 7.27 10.63
CA GLY A 71 -9.25 7.05 11.38
C GLY A 71 -8.31 5.99 10.79
N LYS A 72 -8.58 5.45 9.60
CA LYS A 72 -7.77 4.39 8.98
C LYS A 72 -6.92 4.96 7.85
N SER A 73 -5.69 4.49 7.73
CA SER A 73 -4.83 4.87 6.59
C SER A 73 -5.26 4.12 5.34
N GLU A 74 -5.25 4.82 4.21
CA GLU A 74 -5.48 4.25 2.89
C GLU A 74 -4.34 4.58 1.92
N SER A 75 -3.85 3.59 1.17
CA SER A 75 -2.70 3.73 0.28
C SER A 75 -2.92 3.10 -1.09
N ASP A 76 -1.96 3.32 -1.97
CA ASP A 76 -1.81 2.73 -3.30
C ASP A 76 -3.08 2.85 -4.14
N PRO A 77 -3.58 4.07 -4.37
CA PRO A 77 -4.79 4.26 -5.15
C PRO A 77 -4.54 3.93 -6.62
N SER A 78 -5.49 3.23 -7.25
CA SER A 78 -5.47 2.97 -8.69
C SER A 78 -6.88 3.07 -9.30
N TRP A 79 -6.95 3.44 -10.57
CA TRP A 79 -8.23 3.52 -11.30
C TRP A 79 -8.65 2.16 -11.81
N ILE A 80 -9.90 1.79 -11.57
CA ILE A 80 -10.53 0.56 -12.08
C ILE A 80 -11.85 0.89 -12.81
N ASP A 81 -12.47 -0.11 -13.42
CA ASP A 81 -13.75 0.01 -14.13
C ASP A 81 -13.75 1.14 -15.17
N GLY A 82 -12.66 1.28 -15.92
CA GLY A 82 -12.49 2.34 -16.92
C GLY A 82 -12.48 3.75 -16.35
N GLY A 83 -12.04 3.93 -15.10
CA GLY A 83 -11.95 5.23 -14.44
C GLY A 83 -13.20 5.61 -13.64
N LYS A 84 -14.15 4.70 -13.45
CA LYS A 84 -15.37 4.96 -12.67
C LYS A 84 -15.17 4.79 -11.17
N LYS A 85 -14.18 3.99 -10.77
CA LYS A 85 -13.91 3.64 -9.38
C LYS A 85 -12.42 3.70 -9.09
N ILE A 86 -12.10 3.79 -7.81
CA ILE A 86 -10.74 3.80 -7.27
C ILE A 86 -10.58 2.57 -6.39
N ALA A 87 -9.60 1.73 -6.68
CA ALA A 87 -9.11 0.70 -5.76
C ALA A 87 -8.03 1.29 -4.84
N PHE A 88 -7.90 0.75 -3.63
CA PHE A 88 -6.91 1.17 -2.65
C PHE A 88 -6.69 0.10 -1.57
N LEU A 89 -5.56 0.16 -0.86
CA LEU A 89 -5.29 -0.67 0.31
C LEU A 89 -5.77 0.00 1.59
N ARG A 90 -6.38 -0.79 2.48
CA ARG A 90 -6.81 -0.37 3.81
C ARG A 90 -6.88 -1.58 4.75
N ASP A 91 -6.27 -1.45 5.92
CA ASP A 91 -6.20 -2.50 6.95
C ASP A 91 -5.73 -3.86 6.37
N GLY A 92 -4.66 -3.85 5.56
CA GLY A 92 -4.08 -5.05 4.96
C GLY A 92 -4.93 -5.70 3.86
N GLN A 93 -5.93 -4.98 3.34
CA GLN A 93 -6.92 -5.54 2.42
C GLN A 93 -7.12 -4.61 1.23
N LEU A 94 -7.56 -5.19 0.10
CA LEU A 94 -7.94 -4.44 -1.08
C LEU A 94 -9.38 -3.98 -0.97
N TRP A 95 -9.60 -2.70 -1.25
CA TRP A 95 -10.91 -2.04 -1.24
C TRP A 95 -11.14 -1.30 -2.54
N ARG A 96 -12.39 -0.90 -2.77
CA ARG A 96 -12.75 0.05 -3.81
C ARG A 96 -13.76 1.08 -3.33
N MET A 97 -13.83 2.21 -4.02
CA MET A 97 -14.84 3.26 -3.85
C MET A 97 -15.18 3.93 -5.18
N ASN A 98 -16.27 4.70 -5.22
CA ASN A 98 -16.57 5.61 -6.32
C ASN A 98 -15.52 6.75 -6.37
N ALA A 99 -15.38 7.40 -7.53
CA ALA A 99 -14.43 8.51 -7.71
C ALA A 99 -14.69 9.72 -6.78
N ASP A 100 -15.90 9.84 -6.23
CA ASP A 100 -16.30 10.87 -5.26
C ASP A 100 -16.05 10.46 -3.79
N GLY A 101 -15.46 9.29 -3.54
CA GLY A 101 -15.15 8.77 -2.20
C GLY A 101 -16.28 7.96 -1.55
N THR A 102 -17.46 7.88 -2.17
CA THR A 102 -18.61 7.13 -1.67
C THR A 102 -18.56 5.64 -2.06
N GLY A 103 -19.49 4.83 -1.51
CA GLY A 103 -19.67 3.45 -1.99
C GLY A 103 -18.48 2.52 -1.73
N ARG A 104 -17.85 2.64 -0.56
CA ARG A 104 -16.69 1.83 -0.17
C ARG A 104 -17.07 0.36 -0.01
N VAL A 105 -16.30 -0.53 -0.62
CA VAL A 105 -16.49 -1.99 -0.55
C VAL A 105 -15.15 -2.68 -0.36
N LYS A 106 -15.07 -3.60 0.61
CA LYS A 106 -13.92 -4.48 0.82
C LYS A 106 -13.95 -5.58 -0.26
N LEU A 107 -12.88 -5.69 -1.04
CA LEU A 107 -12.78 -6.65 -2.15
C LEU A 107 -12.19 -7.99 -1.71
N THR A 108 -11.29 -8.00 -0.73
CA THR A 108 -10.59 -9.21 -0.26
C THR A 108 -10.95 -9.58 1.17
N ASN A 109 -10.73 -10.83 1.54
CA ASN A 109 -10.75 -11.28 2.93
C ASN A 109 -9.55 -12.19 3.23
N SER A 110 -8.36 -11.71 2.89
CA SER A 110 -7.11 -12.46 2.98
C SER A 110 -6.69 -12.62 4.45
N LYS A 111 -6.13 -13.79 4.79
CA LYS A 111 -5.53 -14.06 6.11
C LYS A 111 -4.15 -13.41 6.28
N ILE A 112 -3.50 -13.11 5.17
CA ILE A 112 -2.20 -12.43 5.09
C ILE A 112 -2.44 -11.06 4.49
N ASP A 113 -1.80 -10.04 5.04
CA ASP A 113 -1.96 -8.68 4.56
C ASP A 113 -1.52 -8.55 3.10
N ILE A 114 -2.28 -7.75 2.36
CA ILE A 114 -1.97 -7.38 0.99
C ILE A 114 -1.12 -6.12 1.05
N GLU A 115 0.11 -6.23 0.56
CA GLU A 115 1.13 -5.17 0.63
C GLU A 115 1.24 -4.38 -0.68
N GLY A 116 0.71 -4.94 -1.77
CA GLY A 116 0.70 -4.32 -3.09
C GLY A 116 -0.28 -5.04 -3.99
N TYR A 117 -0.75 -4.37 -5.04
CA TYR A 117 -1.64 -4.99 -6.01
C TYR A 117 -1.58 -4.33 -7.39
N LYS A 118 -2.00 -5.07 -8.42
CA LYS A 118 -2.17 -4.53 -9.78
C LYS A 118 -3.22 -5.31 -10.56
N PHE A 119 -4.23 -4.60 -11.06
CA PHE A 119 -5.27 -5.20 -11.89
C PHE A 119 -4.77 -5.46 -13.31
N SER A 120 -5.29 -6.52 -13.94
CA SER A 120 -5.14 -6.74 -15.38
C SER A 120 -5.86 -5.63 -16.16
N PRO A 121 -5.46 -5.33 -17.41
CA PRO A 121 -6.07 -4.26 -18.20
C PRO A 121 -7.59 -4.38 -18.39
N ASP A 122 -8.12 -5.59 -18.42
CA ASP A 122 -9.54 -5.91 -18.51
C ASP A 122 -10.26 -5.98 -17.15
N GLY A 123 -9.51 -5.87 -16.05
CA GLY A 123 -10.02 -5.96 -14.68
C GLY A 123 -10.46 -7.36 -14.22
N SER A 124 -10.27 -8.40 -15.03
CA SER A 124 -10.70 -9.77 -14.71
C SER A 124 -9.80 -10.47 -13.69
N LYS A 125 -8.57 -9.98 -13.54
CA LYS A 125 -7.56 -10.52 -12.61
C LYS A 125 -6.85 -9.40 -11.86
N VAL A 126 -6.22 -9.77 -10.77
CA VAL A 126 -5.35 -8.89 -9.98
C VAL A 126 -4.17 -9.70 -9.45
N ILE A 127 -2.98 -9.12 -9.55
CA ILE A 127 -1.81 -9.60 -8.80
C ILE A 127 -1.86 -8.96 -7.42
N LEU A 128 -1.66 -9.75 -6.36
CA LEU A 128 -1.57 -9.32 -4.97
C LEU A 128 -0.18 -9.69 -4.44
N ILE A 129 0.48 -8.79 -3.71
CA ILE A 129 1.73 -9.07 -3.02
C ILE A 129 1.42 -9.41 -1.57
N LYS A 130 1.97 -10.53 -1.09
CA LYS A 130 1.83 -10.98 0.29
C LYS A 130 3.16 -11.53 0.78
N SER A 131 3.56 -11.16 2.00
CA SER A 131 4.73 -11.74 2.64
C SER A 131 4.39 -13.03 3.40
N LEU A 132 5.06 -14.12 3.04
CA LEU A 132 4.93 -15.43 3.69
C LEU A 132 6.06 -15.65 4.70
N PRO A 133 5.84 -16.42 5.78
CA PRO A 133 6.92 -16.78 6.71
C PRO A 133 8.11 -17.41 5.98
N TYR A 134 9.31 -17.01 6.35
CA TYR A 134 10.56 -17.46 5.74
C TYR A 134 11.59 -17.85 6.80
N HIS A 135 12.16 -19.05 6.68
CA HIS A 135 13.01 -19.65 7.70
C HIS A 135 14.33 -20.23 7.17
N GLU A 136 14.76 -19.83 5.97
CA GLU A 136 16.02 -20.34 5.43
C GLU A 136 17.23 -19.70 6.11
N SER A 137 17.32 -18.37 6.11
CA SER A 137 18.46 -17.64 6.70
C SER A 137 18.38 -17.57 8.23
N ILE A 138 17.17 -17.44 8.79
CA ILE A 138 16.89 -17.45 10.23
C ILE A 138 15.98 -18.63 10.55
N LYS A 139 16.46 -19.59 11.34
CA LYS A 139 15.67 -20.78 11.70
C LYS A 139 14.56 -20.45 12.70
N GLU A 140 13.43 -21.16 12.58
CA GLU A 140 12.35 -21.11 13.57
C GLU A 140 12.88 -21.60 14.93
N ASN A 141 12.47 -20.94 16.01
CA ASN A 141 12.85 -21.37 17.35
C ASN A 141 12.21 -22.73 17.67
N PRO A 142 12.94 -23.66 18.33
CA PRO A 142 12.38 -24.93 18.74
C PRO A 142 11.15 -24.76 19.63
N LYS A 143 10.07 -25.49 19.33
CA LYS A 143 8.78 -25.38 20.03
C LYS A 143 8.85 -25.75 21.52
N ASP A 144 9.83 -26.57 21.89
CA ASP A 144 10.12 -27.00 23.26
C ASP A 144 10.93 -25.98 24.07
N LEU A 145 11.37 -24.89 23.43
CA LEU A 145 12.11 -23.79 24.07
C LEU A 145 11.34 -22.46 23.98
N PRO A 146 10.17 -22.33 24.63
CA PRO A 146 9.29 -21.16 24.50
C PRO A 146 9.88 -19.86 25.08
N LEU A 147 10.94 -19.96 25.88
CA LEU A 147 11.65 -18.81 26.45
C LEU A 147 12.92 -18.44 25.68
N ALA A 148 13.25 -19.16 24.60
CA ALA A 148 14.44 -18.86 23.80
C ALA A 148 14.28 -17.52 23.06
N THR A 149 15.23 -16.62 23.28
CA THR A 149 15.30 -15.30 22.62
C THR A 149 16.45 -15.18 21.63
N GLY A 150 17.32 -16.19 21.56
CA GLY A 150 18.39 -16.28 20.57
C GLY A 150 17.86 -16.57 19.17
N ARG A 151 18.63 -16.21 18.14
CA ARG A 151 18.35 -16.52 16.74
C ARG A 151 19.45 -17.42 16.20
N VAL A 152 19.09 -18.45 15.45
CA VAL A 152 20.04 -19.27 14.70
C VAL A 152 20.05 -18.77 13.26
N VAL A 153 21.18 -18.17 12.88
CA VAL A 153 21.39 -17.59 11.55
C VAL A 153 22.34 -18.51 10.77
N THR A 154 21.90 -18.98 9.61
CA THR A 154 22.66 -19.93 8.78
C THR A 154 23.08 -19.37 7.43
N ASP A 155 22.70 -18.14 7.10
CA ASP A 155 23.05 -17.47 5.84
C ASP A 155 23.29 -15.96 6.08
N LEU A 156 24.04 -15.30 5.19
CA LEU A 156 24.43 -13.89 5.26
C LEU A 156 23.27 -12.92 4.98
N ASN A 157 22.30 -13.31 4.14
CA ASN A 157 21.15 -12.47 3.79
C ASN A 157 20.01 -12.60 4.82
N TYR A 158 20.32 -12.43 6.10
CA TYR A 158 19.38 -12.57 7.22
C TYR A 158 18.81 -11.24 7.71
N ARG A 159 19.28 -10.11 7.18
CA ARG A 159 18.87 -8.78 7.63
C ARG A 159 18.90 -7.76 6.49
N HIS A 160 17.82 -7.01 6.35
CA HIS A 160 17.81 -5.71 5.67
C HIS A 160 18.02 -4.60 6.70
N TRP A 161 18.57 -3.44 6.32
CA TRP A 161 19.12 -2.43 7.25
C TRP A 161 18.30 -2.21 8.54
N ASP A 162 16.98 -2.10 8.42
CA ASP A 162 16.02 -1.83 9.48
C ASP A 162 15.23 -3.05 10.01
N HIS A 163 15.32 -4.23 9.40
CA HIS A 163 14.56 -5.42 9.82
C HIS A 163 15.24 -6.77 9.50
N TYR A 164 14.88 -7.81 10.26
CA TYR A 164 15.33 -9.17 9.99
C TYR A 164 14.51 -9.81 8.86
N VAL A 165 15.14 -10.67 8.06
CA VAL A 165 14.47 -11.40 6.98
C VAL A 165 13.74 -12.60 7.58
N GLU A 166 12.49 -12.37 8.00
CA GLU A 166 11.59 -13.38 8.60
C GLU A 166 10.41 -13.73 7.69
N SER A 167 10.30 -13.05 6.55
CA SER A 167 9.29 -13.29 5.53
C SER A 167 9.84 -13.09 4.12
N VAL A 168 9.15 -13.65 3.14
CA VAL A 168 9.48 -13.55 1.71
C VAL A 168 8.24 -13.07 0.95
N ALA A 169 8.38 -12.02 0.14
CA ALA A 169 7.27 -11.44 -0.62
C ALA A 169 6.98 -12.27 -1.87
N HIS A 170 5.76 -12.76 -2.03
CA HIS A 170 5.33 -13.55 -3.19
C HIS A 170 4.16 -12.85 -3.93
N PRO A 171 4.11 -12.95 -5.27
CA PRO A 171 2.98 -12.50 -6.06
C PRO A 171 1.92 -13.61 -6.20
N PHE A 172 0.67 -13.24 -5.93
CA PHE A 172 -0.50 -14.11 -6.05
C PHE A 172 -1.41 -13.62 -7.18
N VAL A 173 -1.80 -14.48 -8.11
CA VAL A 173 -2.81 -14.14 -9.13
C VAL A 173 -4.19 -14.52 -8.63
N ALA A 174 -5.07 -13.54 -8.47
CA ALA A 174 -6.46 -13.75 -8.08
C ALA A 174 -7.45 -13.37 -9.19
N ASN A 175 -8.56 -14.11 -9.25
CA ASN A 175 -9.70 -13.73 -10.10
C ASN A 175 -10.53 -12.64 -9.43
N VAL A 176 -11.03 -11.71 -10.24
CA VAL A 176 -11.92 -10.62 -9.83
C VAL A 176 -13.33 -10.95 -10.30
N ASN A 177 -14.28 -11.04 -9.36
CA ASN A 177 -15.67 -11.38 -9.61
C ASN A 177 -16.58 -10.30 -9.03
N GLY A 178 -16.80 -9.23 -9.80
CA GLY A 178 -17.52 -8.05 -9.34
C GLY A 178 -16.81 -7.41 -8.15
N ASP A 179 -17.44 -7.46 -6.98
CA ASP A 179 -16.92 -6.84 -5.75
C ASP A 179 -16.15 -7.80 -4.85
N LYS A 180 -15.65 -8.90 -5.44
CA LYS A 180 -14.88 -9.91 -4.71
C LYS A 180 -13.62 -10.26 -5.48
N VAL A 181 -12.54 -10.40 -4.73
CA VAL A 181 -11.25 -10.89 -5.19
C VAL A 181 -10.93 -12.13 -4.37
N GLY A 182 -10.58 -13.23 -5.07
CA GLY A 182 -10.17 -14.47 -4.42
C GLY A 182 -8.84 -14.35 -3.69
N ASP A 183 -8.47 -15.37 -2.92
CA ASP A 183 -7.17 -15.37 -2.21
C ASP A 183 -5.98 -15.41 -3.19
N GLY A 184 -6.18 -15.96 -4.38
CA GLY A 184 -5.19 -16.06 -5.44
C GLY A 184 -4.26 -17.25 -5.31
N ASP A 185 -3.67 -17.63 -6.43
CA ASP A 185 -2.67 -18.69 -6.53
C ASP A 185 -1.27 -18.08 -6.44
N ASP A 186 -0.42 -18.62 -5.56
CA ASP A 186 0.98 -18.20 -5.43
C ASP A 186 1.77 -18.62 -6.67
N ILE A 187 2.32 -17.63 -7.40
CA ILE A 187 3.09 -17.87 -8.62
C ILE A 187 4.46 -18.49 -8.29
N LEU A 188 4.97 -18.26 -7.08
CA LEU A 188 6.26 -18.73 -6.58
C LEU A 188 6.09 -19.84 -5.54
N ASN A 189 4.97 -20.58 -5.57
CA ASN A 189 4.72 -21.64 -4.60
C ASN A 189 5.86 -22.68 -4.59
N GLY A 190 6.49 -22.86 -3.43
CA GLY A 190 7.62 -23.78 -3.24
C GLY A 190 8.98 -23.21 -3.62
N GLU A 191 9.03 -21.99 -4.17
CA GLU A 191 10.26 -21.26 -4.40
C GLU A 191 10.66 -20.46 -3.16
N LEU A 192 11.96 -20.19 -3.02
CA LEU A 192 12.53 -19.45 -1.89
C LEU A 192 12.79 -17.97 -2.25
N TYR A 193 12.38 -17.55 -3.44
CA TYR A 193 12.74 -16.26 -4.01
C TYR A 193 11.67 -15.20 -3.73
N GLU A 194 12.10 -13.99 -3.41
CA GLU A 194 11.20 -12.85 -3.30
C GLU A 194 10.88 -12.24 -4.68
N CYS A 195 9.62 -11.88 -4.87
CA CYS A 195 9.18 -11.03 -5.95
C CYS A 195 7.95 -10.21 -5.47
N PRO A 196 8.04 -8.87 -5.42
CA PRO A 196 9.19 -8.03 -5.81
C PRO A 196 10.38 -8.13 -4.85
N MET A 197 11.59 -7.85 -5.36
CA MET A 197 12.81 -7.77 -4.55
C MET A 197 12.81 -6.52 -3.66
N ALA A 198 13.34 -6.64 -2.44
CA ALA A 198 13.60 -5.48 -1.60
C ALA A 198 14.80 -4.65 -2.12
N PRO A 199 14.89 -3.35 -1.81
CA PRO A 199 13.88 -2.52 -1.15
C PRO A 199 12.85 -1.90 -2.11
N PHE A 200 13.08 -1.92 -3.42
CA PHE A 200 12.28 -1.17 -4.41
C PHE A 200 11.96 -1.95 -5.70
N GLY A 201 11.57 -3.23 -5.60
CA GLY A 201 11.19 -4.03 -6.77
C GLY A 201 9.86 -3.62 -7.41
N GLY A 202 8.99 -2.93 -6.66
CA GLY A 202 7.77 -2.29 -7.14
C GLY A 202 6.69 -3.24 -7.67
N ILE A 203 5.51 -2.67 -7.96
CA ILE A 203 4.43 -3.29 -8.74
C ILE A 203 3.76 -2.22 -9.62
#